data_AF-A0A9X3HM13-F1
#
_entry.id   AF-A0A9X3HM13-F1
#
_cell.length_a   1.000
_cell.length_b   1.000
_cell.length_c   1.000
_cell.angle_alpha   90.00
_cell.angle_beta   90.00
_cell.angle_gamma   90.00
#
_symmetry.space_group_name_H-M   'P 1'
#
loop_
_entity.id
_entity.type
_entity.pdbx_description
1 polymer ?
#
loop_
_entity_poly.entity_id
_entity_poly.type
_entity_poly.pdbx_seq_one_letter_code
_entity_poly.pdbx_strand_id
1 'polypeptide(L)'
;MGKGNAAVKQWLGNPRRFADLFNGIVFQGKQVILPEDLHLATGETDILVSDKKKKAKEVQRYRDIIMRWEQGAYLVLLACENQENVHYAMPVRNMLYDSLSYVEQIRQSWKHLESSEKQKVTGAEFLSQFRKEDKLVPVITLVFYYHPDAWDGSLDFHGILGWSDDEAKNKILKKYVSNYRINLIDAGNIKDLENFHTDLQEIFGMLQCRQDKAQLLNYVKSKEQYFRHLDEETYQVLQEFLQSERILKQEIKKEEGEEQIDMCKALEDLYQDGIEQGIESGIERGAVETYQEMGVSKEEVVEWIQNRFSLLTKEAEAVVEKYWKE
;
A
#
# COMPACT_ATOMS: atom_id res chain seq x y z
N MET A 1 2.88 -4.09 12.23
CA MET A 1 2.22 -3.72 10.98
C MET A 1 1.02 -2.85 11.34
N GLY A 2 0.84 -1.70 10.69
CA GLY A 2 -0.38 -0.90 10.87
C GLY A 2 -1.60 -1.61 10.28
N LYS A 3 -2.81 -1.24 10.70
CA LYS A 3 -4.07 -1.82 10.20
C LYS A 3 -4.21 -1.64 8.67
N GLY A 4 -3.72 -0.52 8.13
CA GLY A 4 -3.71 -0.21 6.71
C GLY A 4 -2.97 -1.21 5.82
N ASN A 5 -1.72 -1.54 6.17
CA ASN A 5 -0.92 -2.51 5.42
C ASN A 5 -1.59 -3.90 5.37
N ALA A 6 -2.34 -4.29 6.41
CA ALA A 6 -3.07 -5.55 6.41
C ALA A 6 -4.22 -5.57 5.39
N ALA A 7 -4.97 -4.47 5.25
CA ALA A 7 -6.05 -4.35 4.27
C ALA A 7 -5.51 -4.40 2.83
N VAL A 8 -4.45 -3.63 2.53
CA VAL A 8 -3.82 -3.62 1.20
C VAL A 8 -3.26 -5.00 0.85
N LYS A 9 -2.64 -5.70 1.82
CA LYS A 9 -2.14 -7.06 1.64
C LYS A 9 -3.26 -8.06 1.33
N GLN A 10 -4.40 -7.95 2.00
CA GLN A 10 -5.54 -8.84 1.76
C GLN A 10 -6.11 -8.60 0.36
N TRP A 11 -6.35 -7.34 0.02
CA TRP A 11 -6.95 -6.91 -1.24
C TRP A 11 -6.10 -7.28 -2.46
N LEU A 12 -4.79 -6.98 -2.44
CA LEU A 12 -3.86 -7.43 -3.49
C LEU A 12 -3.56 -8.93 -3.42
N GLY A 13 -3.86 -9.59 -2.30
CA GLY A 13 -3.76 -11.04 -2.15
C GLY A 13 -4.81 -11.81 -2.97
N ASN A 14 -5.82 -11.12 -3.52
CA ASN A 14 -6.78 -11.70 -4.46
C ASN A 14 -6.07 -12.09 -5.78
N PRO A 15 -6.11 -13.37 -6.21
CA PRO A 15 -5.41 -13.83 -7.42
C PRO A 15 -5.80 -13.07 -8.70
N ARG A 16 -7.03 -12.57 -8.81
CA ARG A 16 -7.48 -11.79 -9.98
C ARG A 16 -6.76 -10.45 -10.05
N ARG A 17 -6.75 -9.71 -8.94
CA ARG A 17 -6.07 -8.42 -8.85
C ARG A 17 -4.56 -8.60 -8.95
N PHE A 18 -4.01 -9.64 -8.33
CA PHE A 18 -2.58 -9.94 -8.40
C PHE A 18 -2.12 -10.27 -9.83
N ALA A 19 -2.87 -11.12 -10.55
CA ALA A 19 -2.61 -11.41 -11.95
C ALA A 19 -2.67 -10.14 -12.82
N ASP A 20 -3.72 -9.34 -12.63
CA ASP A 20 -3.91 -8.09 -13.37
C ASP A 20 -2.81 -7.06 -13.09
N LEU A 21 -2.33 -6.95 -11.85
CA LEU A 21 -1.20 -6.10 -11.47
C LEU A 21 0.07 -6.47 -12.26
N PHE A 22 0.41 -7.76 -12.29
CA PHE A 22 1.59 -8.24 -13.02
C PHE A 22 1.39 -8.19 -14.54
N ASN A 23 0.21 -8.51 -15.05
CA ASN A 23 -0.09 -8.39 -16.48
C ASN A 23 0.02 -6.94 -16.95
N GLY A 24 -0.49 -5.99 -16.16
CA GLY A 24 -0.42 -4.57 -16.47
C GLY A 24 1.02 -4.04 -16.50
N ILE A 25 1.82 -4.41 -15.49
CA ILE A 25 3.19 -3.89 -15.32
C ILE A 25 4.25 -4.66 -16.11
N VAL A 26 4.27 -5.99 -15.99
CA VAL A 26 5.32 -6.85 -16.56
C VAL A 26 5.01 -7.21 -18.01
N PHE A 27 3.75 -7.47 -18.33
CA PHE A 27 3.31 -7.91 -19.66
C PHE A 27 2.60 -6.82 -20.48
N GLN A 28 2.62 -5.57 -20.02
CA GLN A 28 2.10 -4.39 -20.73
C GLN A 28 0.64 -4.60 -21.16
N GLY A 29 -0.21 -5.01 -20.20
CA GLY A 29 -1.65 -5.22 -20.38
C GLY A 29 -2.04 -6.57 -20.99
N LYS A 30 -1.08 -7.33 -21.53
CA LYS A 30 -1.36 -8.69 -22.05
C LYS A 30 -1.72 -9.63 -20.92
N GLN A 31 -2.84 -10.33 -21.06
CA GLN A 31 -3.35 -11.28 -20.08
C GLN A 31 -2.59 -12.62 -20.16
N VAL A 32 -1.38 -12.65 -19.59
CA VAL A 32 -0.47 -13.80 -19.63
C VAL A 32 -0.61 -14.66 -18.38
N ILE A 33 -0.59 -14.04 -17.21
CA ILE A 33 -0.86 -14.70 -15.93
C ILE A 33 -2.37 -14.80 -15.78
N LEU A 34 -2.88 -16.02 -15.64
CA LEU A 34 -4.27 -16.25 -15.32
C LEU A 34 -4.45 -16.46 -13.82
N PRO A 35 -5.55 -15.98 -13.20
CA PRO A 35 -5.78 -16.14 -11.77
C PRO A 35 -5.80 -17.60 -11.30
N GLU A 36 -6.25 -18.52 -12.14
CA GLU A 36 -6.26 -19.97 -11.90
C GLU A 36 -4.87 -20.61 -11.86
N ASP A 37 -3.86 -19.98 -12.48
CA ASP A 37 -2.47 -20.44 -12.51
C ASP A 37 -1.67 -19.95 -11.29
N LEU A 38 -2.30 -19.20 -10.38
CA LEU A 38 -1.67 -18.61 -9.20
C LEU A 38 -1.98 -19.40 -7.93
N HIS A 39 -0.93 -19.80 -7.23
CA HIS A 39 -1.01 -20.47 -5.95
C HIS A 39 -0.30 -19.66 -4.87
N LEU A 40 -0.92 -19.50 -3.70
CA LEU A 40 -0.27 -18.84 -2.57
C LEU A 40 0.99 -19.61 -2.16
N ALA A 41 2.11 -18.90 -2.06
CA ALA A 41 3.36 -19.42 -1.53
C ALA A 41 3.59 -18.83 -0.13
N THR A 42 4.31 -19.56 0.72
CA THR A 42 4.69 -19.06 2.04
C THR A 42 5.63 -17.86 1.90
N GLY A 43 5.21 -16.72 2.44
CA GLY A 43 6.01 -15.49 2.50
C GLY A 43 7.08 -15.47 3.59
N GLU A 44 7.19 -16.54 4.36
CA GLU A 44 8.11 -16.68 5.49
C GLU A 44 9.47 -17.19 5.01
N THR A 45 10.52 -16.43 5.28
CA THR A 45 11.89 -16.93 5.16
C THR A 45 12.64 -16.69 6.46
N ASP A 46 13.08 -17.78 7.08
CA ASP A 46 13.84 -17.74 8.33
C ASP A 46 15.32 -17.52 8.03
N ILE A 47 15.92 -16.48 8.61
CA ILE A 47 17.38 -16.31 8.62
C ILE A 47 17.89 -16.56 10.03
N LEU A 48 18.76 -17.55 10.20
CA LEU A 48 19.53 -17.71 11.43
C LEU A 48 20.70 -16.72 11.43
N VAL A 49 20.55 -15.60 12.14
CA VAL A 49 21.65 -14.65 12.35
C VAL A 49 22.38 -15.05 13.64
N SER A 50 23.58 -15.61 13.50
CA SER A 50 24.43 -15.92 14.66
C SER A 50 25.16 -14.67 15.13
N ASP A 51 24.84 -14.20 16.33
CA ASP A 51 25.57 -13.09 16.97
C ASP A 51 26.96 -13.57 17.42
N LYS A 52 27.94 -12.65 17.50
CA LYS A 52 29.32 -12.91 17.99
C LYS A 52 29.36 -13.52 19.41
N LYS A 53 28.21 -13.57 20.10
CA LYS A 53 27.99 -14.21 21.41
C LYS A 53 27.36 -15.61 21.35
N LYS A 54 27.34 -16.31 20.20
CA LYS A 54 26.77 -17.67 20.04
C LYS A 54 25.28 -17.83 20.40
N LYS A 55 24.50 -16.74 20.45
CA LYS A 55 23.04 -16.83 20.42
C LYS A 55 22.59 -16.63 18.98
N ALA A 56 22.09 -17.71 18.37
CA ALA A 56 21.37 -17.59 17.10
C ALA A 56 20.09 -16.80 17.37
N LYS A 57 19.97 -15.61 16.77
CA LYS A 57 18.69 -14.93 16.64
C LYS A 57 18.13 -15.32 15.29
N GLU A 58 17.04 -16.06 15.31
CA GLU A 58 16.21 -16.25 14.13
C GLU A 58 15.56 -14.90 13.81
N VAL A 59 15.96 -14.31 12.69
CA VAL A 59 15.34 -13.11 12.16
C VAL A 59 14.39 -13.58 11.07
N GLN A 60 13.11 -13.63 11.40
CA GLN A 60 12.07 -13.93 10.44
C GLN A 60 11.82 -12.68 9.59
N ARG A 61 11.90 -12.83 8.27
CA ARG A 61 11.54 -11.79 7.31
C ARG A 61 10.33 -12.25 6.52
N TYR A 62 9.36 -11.35 6.41
CA TYR A 62 8.08 -11.61 5.77
C TYR A 62 7.96 -10.70 4.57
N ARG A 63 7.69 -11.27 3.41
CA ARG A 63 7.13 -10.52 2.29
C ARG A 63 5.64 -10.31 2.49
N ASP A 64 5.10 -9.24 1.93
CA ASP A 64 3.67 -8.97 2.06
C ASP A 64 2.85 -10.02 1.30
N ILE A 65 3.11 -10.22 0.00
CA ILE A 65 2.43 -11.24 -0.81
C ILE A 65 3.45 -12.00 -1.65
N ILE A 66 3.36 -13.33 -1.68
CA ILE A 66 4.08 -14.19 -2.63
C ILE A 66 3.09 -15.17 -3.28
N MET A 67 3.08 -15.19 -4.61
CA MET A 67 2.35 -16.17 -5.39
C MET A 67 3.30 -16.96 -6.29
N ARG A 68 3.03 -18.25 -6.39
CA ARG A 68 3.66 -19.18 -7.32
C ARG A 68 2.81 -19.21 -8.58
N TRP A 69 3.36 -18.72 -9.69
CA TRP A 69 2.72 -18.81 -11.00
C TRP A 69 3.20 -20.07 -11.71
N GLU A 70 2.28 -20.98 -12.02
CA GLU A 70 2.56 -22.24 -12.72
C GLU A 70 1.81 -22.30 -14.04
N GLN A 71 2.55 -22.34 -15.16
CA GLN A 71 1.94 -22.52 -16.48
C GLN A 71 2.70 -23.58 -17.28
N GLY A 72 2.19 -24.81 -17.24
CA GLY A 72 2.85 -25.96 -17.87
C GLY A 72 4.22 -26.25 -17.23
N ALA A 73 5.30 -25.93 -17.94
CA ALA A 73 6.68 -26.08 -17.46
C ALA A 73 7.30 -24.79 -16.92
N TYR A 74 6.59 -23.65 -17.00
CA TYR A 74 7.06 -22.37 -16.49
C TYR A 74 6.60 -22.17 -15.05
N LEU A 75 7.56 -21.85 -14.19
CA LEU A 75 7.36 -21.61 -12.77
C LEU A 75 8.08 -20.31 -12.41
N VAL A 76 7.37 -19.36 -11.80
CA VAL A 76 7.94 -18.07 -11.33
C VAL A 76 7.34 -17.73 -9.96
N LEU A 77 8.17 -17.25 -9.03
CA LEU A 77 7.70 -16.65 -7.79
C LEU A 77 7.48 -15.15 -8.01
N LEU A 78 6.26 -14.71 -7.81
CA LEU A 78 5.84 -13.32 -7.94
C LEU A 78 5.64 -12.76 -6.54
N ALA A 79 6.33 -11.67 -6.21
CA ALA A 79 6.22 -11.02 -4.91
C ALA A 79 5.76 -9.57 -5.05
N CYS A 80 4.95 -9.12 -4.09
CA CYS A 80 4.53 -7.74 -3.96
C CYS A 80 4.92 -7.23 -2.57
N GLU A 81 5.64 -6.11 -2.52
CA GLU A 81 6.00 -5.40 -1.29
C GLU A 81 5.21 -4.11 -1.19
N ASN A 82 4.29 -4.02 -0.23
CA ASN A 82 3.44 -2.87 -0.01
C ASN A 82 4.22 -1.81 0.77
N GLN A 83 4.37 -0.62 0.20
CA GLN A 83 5.11 0.48 0.81
C GLN A 83 4.23 1.74 0.92
N GLU A 84 3.87 2.08 2.16
CA GLU A 84 3.20 3.34 2.47
C GLU A 84 4.19 4.52 2.50
N ASN A 85 5.45 4.28 2.88
CA ASN A 85 6.46 5.33 3.02
C ASN A 85 7.68 5.01 2.16
N VAL A 86 8.38 6.04 1.70
CA VAL A 86 9.63 5.86 0.94
C VAL A 86 10.67 5.21 1.84
N HIS A 87 11.27 4.13 1.34
CA HIS A 87 12.40 3.47 1.98
C HIS A 87 13.62 3.61 1.07
N TYR A 88 14.48 4.61 1.32
CA TYR A 88 15.61 4.94 0.43
C TYR A 88 16.58 3.79 0.15
N ALA A 89 16.66 2.78 1.03
CA ALA A 89 17.45 1.57 0.80
C ALA A 89 16.64 0.40 0.19
N MET A 90 15.52 0.66 -0.50
CA MET A 90 14.68 -0.37 -1.12
C MET A 90 15.45 -1.31 -2.06
N PRO A 91 16.42 -0.84 -2.88
CA PRO A 91 17.22 -1.75 -3.70
C PRO A 91 17.95 -2.84 -2.89
N VAL A 92 18.49 -2.50 -1.72
CA VAL A 92 19.17 -3.48 -0.84
C VAL A 92 18.15 -4.41 -0.17
N ARG A 93 17.01 -3.87 0.27
CA ARG A 93 15.95 -4.65 0.92
C ARG A 93 15.37 -5.69 -0.03
N ASN A 94 15.02 -5.30 -1.26
CA ASN A 94 14.52 -6.21 -2.29
C ASN A 94 15.58 -7.25 -2.69
N MET A 95 16.84 -6.82 -2.89
CA MET A 95 17.94 -7.73 -3.18
C MET A 95 18.10 -8.81 -2.11
N LEU A 96 18.01 -8.43 -0.83
CA LEU A 96 18.03 -9.38 0.28
C LEU A 96 16.85 -10.35 0.19
N TYR A 97 15.62 -9.86 0.03
CA TYR A 97 14.43 -10.71 -0.03
C TYR A 97 14.46 -11.69 -1.21
N ASP A 98 14.89 -11.25 -2.40
CA ASP A 98 15.03 -12.13 -3.56
C ASP A 98 16.08 -13.20 -3.30
N SER A 99 17.22 -12.81 -2.72
CA SER A 99 18.29 -13.74 -2.37
C SER A 99 17.82 -14.79 -1.36
N LEU A 100 17.02 -14.39 -0.37
CA LEU A 100 16.45 -15.32 0.62
C LEU A 100 15.45 -16.29 -0.01
N SER A 101 14.62 -15.83 -0.94
CA SER A 101 13.73 -16.71 -1.70
C SER A 101 14.53 -17.78 -2.45
N TYR A 102 15.67 -17.43 -3.06
CA TYR A 102 16.55 -18.41 -3.70
C TYR A 102 17.23 -19.36 -2.70
N VAL A 103 17.70 -18.86 -1.55
CA VAL A 103 18.27 -19.72 -0.50
C VAL A 103 17.27 -20.76 0.00
N GLU A 104 16.00 -20.37 0.17
CA GLU A 104 14.96 -21.31 0.58
C GLU A 104 14.61 -22.32 -0.52
N GLN A 105 14.60 -21.91 -1.79
CA GLN A 105 14.47 -22.86 -2.91
C GLN A 105 15.59 -23.92 -2.91
N ILE A 106 16.85 -23.51 -2.69
CA ILE A 106 18.00 -24.43 -2.59
C ILE A 106 17.77 -25.41 -1.43
N ARG A 107 17.40 -24.89 -0.26
CA ARG A 107 17.16 -25.70 0.94
C ARG A 107 16.03 -26.72 0.73
N GLN A 108 14.92 -26.33 0.12
CA GLN A 108 13.78 -27.21 -0.15
C GLN A 108 14.12 -28.29 -1.18
N SER A 109 14.80 -27.91 -2.26
CA SER A 109 15.29 -28.85 -3.28
C SER A 109 16.20 -29.91 -2.65
N TRP A 110 17.15 -29.47 -1.81
CA TRP A 110 18.08 -30.37 -1.13
C TRP A 110 17.38 -31.32 -0.15
N LYS A 111 16.46 -30.82 0.68
CA LYS A 111 15.65 -31.65 1.60
C LYS A 111 14.87 -32.74 0.85
N HIS A 112 14.29 -32.40 -0.30
CA HIS A 112 13.57 -33.36 -1.14
C HIS A 112 14.50 -34.44 -1.74
N LEU A 113 15.75 -34.07 -2.02
CA LEU A 113 16.75 -35.02 -2.48
C LEU A 113 17.22 -35.96 -1.35
N GLU A 114 17.46 -35.44 -0.14
CA GLU A 114 17.85 -36.23 1.02
C GLU A 114 16.78 -37.25 1.41
N SER A 115 15.50 -36.91 1.28
CA SER A 115 14.38 -37.84 1.52
C SER A 115 14.21 -38.88 0.40
N SER A 116 14.79 -38.65 -0.77
CA SER A 116 14.75 -39.56 -1.91
C SER A 116 16.02 -40.43 -1.92
N GLU A 117 16.00 -41.56 -1.20
CA GLU A 117 17.15 -42.47 -0.93
C GLU A 117 17.95 -43.03 -2.14
N LYS A 118 17.64 -42.62 -3.38
CA LYS A 118 18.11 -43.26 -4.62
C LYS A 118 19.17 -42.49 -5.42
N GLN A 119 19.60 -41.30 -5.00
CA GLN A 119 20.48 -40.45 -5.82
C GLN A 119 21.87 -40.27 -5.23
N LYS A 120 22.91 -40.69 -5.97
CA LYS A 120 24.31 -40.41 -5.63
C LYS A 120 24.64 -38.95 -5.99
N VAL A 121 25.12 -38.20 -5.01
CA VAL A 121 25.62 -36.82 -5.18
C VAL A 121 27.16 -36.82 -5.16
N THR A 122 27.76 -35.90 -5.89
CA THR A 122 29.22 -35.69 -5.81
C THR A 122 29.60 -34.93 -4.55
N GLY A 123 30.89 -34.96 -4.16
CA GLY A 123 31.36 -34.22 -2.99
C GLY A 123 31.16 -32.70 -3.10
N ALA A 124 31.29 -32.13 -4.29
CA ALA A 124 31.04 -30.71 -4.52
C ALA A 124 29.55 -30.36 -4.32
N GLU A 125 28.64 -31.18 -4.84
CA GLU A 125 27.18 -30.98 -4.71
C GLU A 125 26.71 -31.17 -3.27
N PHE A 126 27.31 -32.10 -2.54
CA PHE A 126 27.06 -32.26 -1.10
C PHE A 126 27.47 -31.02 -0.30
N LEU A 127 28.62 -30.42 -0.61
CA LEU A 127 29.10 -29.22 0.09
C LEU A 127 28.29 -27.97 -0.28
N SER A 128 27.86 -27.82 -1.53
CA SER A 128 27.03 -26.69 -1.97
C SER A 128 25.55 -26.83 -1.62
N GLN A 129 25.09 -28.05 -1.30
CA GLN A 129 23.67 -28.40 -1.17
C GLN A 129 22.86 -28.06 -2.43
N PHE A 130 23.52 -28.08 -3.60
CA PHE A 130 22.92 -27.74 -4.89
C PHE A 130 23.63 -28.51 -6.00
N ARG A 131 22.87 -29.28 -6.78
CA ARG A 131 23.42 -30.08 -7.86
C ARG A 131 23.74 -29.23 -9.07
N LYS A 132 24.66 -29.72 -9.92
CA LYS A 132 25.01 -29.03 -11.16
C LYS A 132 23.80 -28.80 -12.08
N GLU A 133 22.87 -29.75 -12.06
CA GLU A 133 21.68 -29.74 -12.92
C GLU A 133 20.45 -29.13 -12.24
N ASP A 134 20.54 -28.76 -10.97
CA ASP A 134 19.45 -28.03 -10.32
C ASP A 134 19.27 -26.67 -11.00
N LYS A 135 18.00 -26.27 -11.16
CA LYS A 135 17.60 -24.97 -11.70
C LYS A 135 16.71 -24.28 -10.68
N LEU A 136 17.03 -23.02 -10.40
CA LEU A 136 16.20 -22.19 -9.55
C LEU A 136 15.03 -21.61 -10.34
N VAL A 137 13.93 -21.42 -9.63
CA VAL A 137 12.73 -20.74 -10.10
C VAL A 137 12.97 -19.24 -10.03
N PRO A 138 12.82 -18.50 -11.15
CA PRO A 138 12.96 -17.04 -11.14
C PRO A 138 12.04 -16.37 -10.12
N VAL A 139 12.53 -15.31 -9.48
CA VAL A 139 11.78 -14.46 -8.56
C VAL A 139 11.63 -13.08 -9.18
N ILE A 140 10.39 -12.60 -9.30
CA ILE A 140 10.06 -11.23 -9.76
C ILE A 140 9.35 -10.51 -8.62
N THR A 141 9.89 -9.36 -8.24
CA THR A 141 9.37 -8.56 -7.13
C THR A 141 8.91 -7.20 -7.64
N LEU A 142 7.63 -6.89 -7.44
CA LEU A 142 7.06 -5.56 -7.61
C LEU A 142 7.00 -4.85 -6.26
N VAL A 143 7.40 -3.58 -6.21
CA VAL A 143 7.24 -2.71 -5.04
C VAL A 143 6.00 -1.87 -5.28
N PHE A 144 4.94 -2.11 -4.52
CA PHE A 144 3.69 -1.38 -4.63
C PHE A 144 3.69 -0.19 -3.67
N TYR A 145 3.94 0.99 -4.22
CA TYR A 145 4.01 2.24 -3.49
C TYR A 145 2.71 3.05 -3.70
N TYR A 146 2.05 3.41 -2.62
CA TYR A 146 0.73 4.04 -2.65
C TYR A 146 0.63 5.33 -1.82
N HIS A 147 1.75 5.95 -1.46
CA HIS A 147 1.78 7.20 -0.73
C HIS A 147 1.38 8.41 -1.60
N PRO A 148 0.65 9.41 -1.07
CA PRO A 148 0.70 10.84 -1.38
C PRO A 148 1.52 11.29 -2.57
N ASP A 149 2.76 11.56 -2.17
CA ASP A 149 3.86 12.10 -2.94
C ASP A 149 4.42 11.06 -3.90
N ALA A 150 5.00 11.54 -5.00
CA ALA A 150 5.72 10.68 -5.92
C ALA A 150 6.96 10.06 -5.27
N TRP A 151 7.30 8.86 -5.69
CA TRP A 151 8.51 8.19 -5.21
C TRP A 151 9.78 8.97 -5.56
N ASP A 152 10.60 9.28 -4.55
CA ASP A 152 11.85 10.03 -4.70
C ASP A 152 13.12 9.21 -4.37
N GLY A 153 12.98 7.91 -4.07
CA GLY A 153 14.10 7.00 -3.83
C GLY A 153 14.77 6.47 -5.12
N SER A 154 16.00 5.99 -5.01
CA SER A 154 16.67 5.33 -6.13
C SER A 154 15.94 4.05 -6.57
N LEU A 155 15.86 3.83 -7.89
CA LEU A 155 15.30 2.62 -8.49
C LEU A 155 16.34 1.49 -8.67
N ASP A 156 17.61 1.76 -8.39
CA ASP A 156 18.67 0.78 -8.49
C ASP A 156 19.76 0.95 -7.44
N PHE A 157 20.57 -0.10 -7.29
CA PHE A 157 21.63 -0.19 -6.30
C PHE A 157 22.75 0.82 -6.59
N HIS A 158 23.07 1.07 -7.86
CA HIS A 158 24.08 2.06 -8.23
C HIS A 158 23.70 3.48 -7.78
N GLY A 159 22.42 3.84 -7.80
CA GLY A 159 21.95 5.17 -7.38
C GLY A 159 22.06 5.43 -5.87
N ILE A 160 22.28 4.41 -5.04
CA ILE A 160 22.50 4.57 -3.60
C ILE A 160 23.96 4.38 -3.17
N LEU A 161 24.83 3.98 -4.09
CA LEU A 161 26.26 3.84 -3.82
C LEU A 161 26.94 5.21 -3.82
N GLY A 162 27.83 5.42 -2.85
CA GLY A 162 28.70 6.58 -2.80
C GLY A 162 29.80 6.47 -3.86
N TRP A 163 29.60 7.13 -5.00
CA TRP A 163 30.61 7.24 -6.05
C TRP A 163 31.61 8.36 -5.74
N SER A 164 32.82 8.27 -6.30
CA SER A 164 33.82 9.33 -6.18
C SER A 164 33.57 10.46 -7.18
N ASP A 165 34.21 11.61 -7.01
CA ASP A 165 34.16 12.70 -7.99
C ASP A 165 34.86 12.37 -9.33
N ASP A 166 35.58 11.24 -9.39
CA ASP A 166 36.31 10.77 -10.57
C ASP A 166 35.45 9.81 -11.39
N GLU A 167 34.76 10.35 -12.40
CA GLU A 167 33.83 9.57 -13.23
C GLU A 167 34.53 8.47 -14.05
N ALA A 168 35.82 8.63 -14.37
CA ALA A 168 36.58 7.59 -15.07
C ALA A 168 36.77 6.37 -14.18
N LYS A 169 37.06 6.57 -12.88
CA LYS A 169 37.11 5.47 -11.90
C LYS A 169 35.74 4.85 -11.67
N ASN A 170 34.70 5.67 -11.52
CA ASN A 170 33.33 5.17 -11.33
C ASN A 170 32.92 4.25 -12.50
N LYS A 171 33.21 4.64 -13.74
CA LYS A 171 32.90 3.83 -14.94
C LYS A 171 33.63 2.48 -14.95
N ILE A 172 34.84 2.40 -14.38
CA ILE A 172 35.55 1.13 -14.22
C ILE A 172 34.87 0.30 -13.13
N LEU A 173 34.59 0.88 -11.96
CA LEU A 173 33.97 0.17 -10.83
C LEU A 173 32.57 -0.35 -11.14
N LYS A 174 31.74 0.43 -11.85
CA LYS A 174 30.39 0.03 -12.28
C LYS A 174 30.36 -1.22 -13.18
N LYS A 175 31.49 -1.63 -13.77
CA LYS A 175 31.59 -2.90 -14.53
C LYS A 175 31.71 -4.13 -13.62
N TYR A 176 32.18 -3.95 -12.39
CA TYR A 176 32.43 -5.04 -11.44
C TYR A 176 31.42 -5.09 -10.30
N VAL A 177 30.71 -3.99 -10.05
CA VAL A 177 29.60 -3.93 -9.09
C VAL A 177 28.29 -4.18 -9.82
N SER A 178 27.62 -5.29 -9.53
CA SER A 178 26.28 -5.59 -10.08
C SER A 178 25.28 -4.50 -9.72
N ASN A 179 24.47 -4.07 -10.68
CA ASN A 179 23.39 -3.12 -10.44
C ASN A 179 22.06 -3.86 -10.25
N TYR A 180 21.61 -3.99 -9.01
CA TYR A 180 20.30 -4.55 -8.70
C TYR A 180 19.22 -3.48 -8.89
N ARG A 181 18.19 -3.76 -9.68
CA ARG A 181 17.08 -2.85 -10.00
C ARG A 181 15.79 -3.30 -9.31
N ILE A 182 15.04 -2.36 -8.75
CA ILE A 182 13.67 -2.63 -8.26
C ILE A 182 12.64 -2.40 -9.37
N ASN A 183 11.54 -3.13 -9.32
CA ASN A 183 10.37 -2.89 -10.16
C ASN A 183 9.33 -2.13 -9.36
N LEU A 184 9.40 -0.80 -9.37
CA LEU A 184 8.49 0.06 -8.62
C LEU A 184 7.17 0.28 -9.39
N ILE A 185 6.07 0.20 -8.66
CA ILE A 185 4.74 0.64 -9.05
C ILE A 185 4.41 1.83 -8.16
N ASP A 186 4.41 3.03 -8.73
CA ASP A 186 3.89 4.22 -8.07
C ASP A 186 2.40 4.35 -8.42
N ALA A 187 1.52 3.93 -7.51
CA ALA A 187 0.09 3.81 -7.75
C ALA A 187 -0.57 5.17 -8.06
N GLY A 188 0.01 6.27 -7.59
CA GLY A 188 -0.45 7.63 -7.89
C GLY A 188 0.09 8.18 -9.22
N ASN A 189 0.95 7.45 -9.93
CA ASN A 189 1.64 7.92 -11.13
C ASN A 189 1.77 6.82 -12.21
N ILE A 190 0.70 6.05 -12.42
CA ILE A 190 0.60 5.05 -13.48
C ILE A 190 0.34 5.72 -14.83
N LYS A 191 1.14 5.40 -15.86
CA LYS A 191 0.94 5.99 -17.20
C LYS A 191 -0.13 5.29 -18.01
N ASP A 192 -0.08 3.96 -18.04
CA ASP A 192 -0.89 3.13 -18.93
C ASP A 192 -2.01 2.46 -18.11
N LEU A 193 -3.00 3.24 -17.66
CA LEU A 193 -4.13 2.76 -16.85
C LEU A 193 -4.99 1.74 -17.58
N GLU A 194 -5.03 1.79 -18.91
CA GLU A 194 -5.71 0.87 -19.79
C GLU A 194 -5.15 -0.56 -19.76
N ASN A 195 -3.95 -0.75 -19.19
CA ASN A 195 -3.35 -2.07 -19.06
C ASN A 195 -3.92 -2.90 -17.91
N PHE A 196 -4.80 -2.33 -17.07
CA PHE A 196 -5.45 -2.98 -15.95
C PHE A 196 -6.93 -3.22 -16.27
N HIS A 197 -7.44 -4.39 -15.90
CA HIS A 197 -8.80 -4.85 -16.24
C HIS A 197 -9.63 -5.25 -15.01
N THR A 198 -9.14 -4.98 -13.80
CA THR A 198 -9.84 -5.16 -12.53
C THR A 198 -10.06 -3.82 -11.83
N ASP A 199 -10.50 -3.86 -10.56
CA ASP A 199 -10.56 -2.73 -9.64
C ASP A 199 -9.32 -1.81 -9.69
N LEU A 200 -8.15 -2.38 -10.00
CA LEU A 200 -6.89 -1.65 -10.12
C LEU A 200 -6.98 -0.47 -11.08
N GLN A 201 -7.68 -0.61 -12.22
CA GLN A 201 -7.80 0.47 -13.20
C GLN A 201 -8.46 1.71 -12.58
N GLU A 202 -9.61 1.50 -11.93
CA GLU A 202 -10.41 2.60 -11.39
C GLU A 202 -9.77 3.18 -10.13
N ILE A 203 -9.13 2.33 -9.32
CA ILE A 203 -8.40 2.77 -8.13
C ILE A 203 -7.17 3.58 -8.51
N PHE A 204 -6.34 3.12 -9.45
CA PHE A 204 -5.17 3.89 -9.88
C PHE A 204 -5.55 5.22 -10.51
N GLY A 205 -6.61 5.25 -11.33
CA GLY A 205 -7.14 6.51 -11.85
C GLY A 205 -7.61 7.46 -10.74
N MET A 206 -8.29 6.94 -9.72
CA MET A 206 -8.67 7.73 -8.55
C MET A 206 -7.46 8.26 -7.76
N LEU A 207 -6.41 7.43 -7.58
CA LEU A 207 -5.20 7.82 -6.85
C LEU A 207 -4.39 8.91 -7.54
N GLN A 208 -4.46 9.00 -8.88
CA GLN A 208 -3.86 10.11 -9.62
C GLN A 208 -4.55 11.45 -9.34
N CYS A 209 -5.84 11.42 -9.02
CA CYS A 209 -6.63 12.62 -8.75
C CYS A 209 -6.68 13.01 -7.27
N ARG A 210 -6.19 12.17 -6.35
CA ARG A 210 -6.46 12.31 -4.89
C ARG A 210 -5.94 13.60 -4.24
N GLN A 211 -4.96 14.28 -4.85
CA GLN A 211 -4.42 15.54 -4.32
C GLN A 211 -5.27 16.77 -4.69
N ASP A 212 -6.13 16.65 -5.71
CA ASP A 212 -7.04 17.71 -6.15
C ASP A 212 -8.49 17.29 -5.90
N LYS A 213 -9.13 17.95 -4.94
CA LYS A 213 -10.52 17.65 -4.56
C LYS A 213 -11.49 17.70 -5.74
N ALA A 214 -11.36 18.68 -6.64
CA ALA A 214 -12.27 18.82 -7.76
C ALA A 214 -12.06 17.70 -8.79
N GLN A 215 -10.80 17.36 -9.06
CA GLN A 215 -10.47 16.25 -9.96
C GLN A 215 -10.92 14.90 -9.39
N LEU A 216 -10.67 14.65 -8.11
CA LEU A 216 -11.10 13.42 -7.43
C LEU A 216 -12.62 13.25 -7.51
N LEU A 217 -13.38 14.29 -7.18
CA LEU A 217 -14.84 14.24 -7.26
C LEU A 217 -15.34 14.03 -8.69
N ASN A 218 -14.74 14.71 -9.67
CA ASN A 218 -15.09 14.51 -11.07
C ASN A 218 -14.76 13.09 -11.56
N TYR A 219 -13.62 12.53 -11.13
CA TYR A 219 -13.23 11.16 -11.47
C TYR A 219 -14.22 10.15 -10.90
N VAL A 220 -14.51 10.24 -9.59
CA VAL A 220 -15.48 9.36 -8.92
C VAL A 220 -16.86 9.44 -9.59
N LYS A 221 -17.34 10.66 -9.92
CA LYS A 221 -18.60 10.85 -10.66
C LYS A 221 -18.55 10.25 -12.06
N SER A 222 -17.43 10.37 -12.77
CA SER A 222 -17.29 9.79 -14.12
C SER A 222 -17.32 8.26 -14.12
N LYS A 223 -17.04 7.64 -12.96
CA LYS A 223 -17.00 6.20 -12.73
C LYS A 223 -18.02 5.75 -11.69
N GLU A 224 -19.13 6.47 -11.60
CA GLU A 224 -20.17 6.30 -10.60
C GLU A 224 -20.71 4.86 -10.53
N GLN A 225 -20.88 4.18 -11.68
CA GLN A 225 -21.33 2.79 -11.71
C GLN A 225 -20.40 1.86 -10.90
N TYR A 226 -19.09 2.11 -10.93
CA TYR A 226 -18.11 1.35 -10.18
C TYR A 226 -18.15 1.71 -8.69
N PHE A 227 -18.04 3.01 -8.38
CA PHE A 227 -17.93 3.50 -7.00
C PHE A 227 -19.21 3.38 -6.17
N ARG A 228 -20.37 3.13 -6.80
CA ARG A 228 -21.62 2.79 -6.11
C ARG A 228 -21.70 1.32 -5.65
N HIS A 229 -20.88 0.43 -6.20
CA HIS A 229 -21.01 -1.02 -6.02
C HIS A 229 -19.71 -1.65 -5.52
N LEU A 230 -19.05 -1.01 -4.56
CA LEU A 230 -17.78 -1.50 -4.03
C LEU A 230 -18.01 -2.64 -3.04
N ASP A 231 -17.19 -3.68 -3.13
CA ASP A 231 -17.10 -4.65 -2.05
C ASP A 231 -16.43 -4.05 -0.81
N GLU A 232 -16.67 -4.65 0.35
CA GLU A 232 -16.16 -4.15 1.64
C GLU A 232 -14.63 -4.10 1.70
N GLU A 233 -13.94 -5.06 1.09
CA GLU A 233 -12.48 -5.11 1.09
C GLU A 233 -11.90 -3.97 0.25
N THR A 234 -12.46 -3.73 -0.93
CA THR A 234 -12.07 -2.61 -1.80
C THR A 234 -12.35 -1.27 -1.14
N TYR A 235 -13.50 -1.12 -0.49
CA TYR A 235 -13.82 0.09 0.26
C TYR A 235 -12.80 0.36 1.39
N GLN A 236 -12.45 -0.65 2.19
CA GLN A 236 -11.45 -0.51 3.26
C GLN A 236 -10.07 -0.07 2.73
N VAL A 237 -9.66 -0.58 1.57
CA VAL A 237 -8.39 -0.18 0.95
C VAL A 237 -8.43 1.24 0.38
N LEU A 238 -9.56 1.67 -0.18
CA LEU A 238 -9.74 3.05 -0.61
C LEU A 238 -9.61 4.04 0.55
N GLN A 239 -10.14 3.70 1.73
CA GLN A 239 -9.97 4.51 2.94
C GLN A 239 -8.49 4.70 3.30
N GLU A 240 -7.72 3.63 3.19
CA GLU A 240 -6.28 3.64 3.45
C GLU A 240 -5.54 4.50 2.41
N PHE A 241 -5.79 4.29 1.12
CA PHE A 241 -5.07 4.99 0.06
C PHE A 241 -5.37 6.49 -0.02
N LEU A 242 -6.57 6.90 0.37
CA LEU A 242 -6.95 8.31 0.47
C LEU A 242 -6.40 8.97 1.76
N GLN A 243 -5.74 8.20 2.63
CA GLN A 243 -5.25 8.65 3.96
C GLN A 243 -6.33 9.39 4.75
N SER A 244 -7.58 9.04 4.49
CA SER A 244 -8.72 9.84 4.88
C SER A 244 -9.27 9.31 6.20
N GLU A 245 -8.40 9.27 7.21
CA GLU A 245 -8.78 8.87 8.57
C GLU A 245 -9.94 9.70 9.14
N ARG A 246 -10.21 10.88 8.57
CA ARG A 246 -11.32 11.75 8.94
C ARG A 246 -12.53 11.71 8.01
N ILE A 247 -12.34 11.38 6.73
CA ILE A 247 -13.39 11.50 5.71
C ILE A 247 -14.23 10.23 5.70
N LEU A 248 -13.64 9.04 5.76
CA LEU A 248 -14.39 7.80 5.55
C LEU A 248 -14.61 6.95 6.81
N LYS A 249 -14.16 7.41 8.00
CA LYS A 249 -14.40 6.73 9.29
C LYS A 249 -15.83 6.89 9.82
N GLN A 250 -16.66 7.75 9.21
CA GLN A 250 -18.08 7.69 9.50
C GLN A 250 -18.57 6.31 9.08
N GLU A 251 -19.07 5.54 10.05
CA GLU A 251 -19.61 4.20 9.84
C GLU A 251 -20.68 4.29 8.75
N ILE A 252 -20.33 3.99 7.49
CA ILE A 252 -21.34 3.78 6.47
C ILE A 252 -22.12 2.57 6.96
N LYS A 253 -23.30 2.85 7.51
CA LYS A 253 -24.26 1.84 7.91
C LYS A 253 -24.64 1.13 6.62
N LYS A 254 -24.17 -0.10 6.44
CA LYS A 254 -24.78 -1.01 5.47
C LYS A 254 -26.27 -1.01 5.76
N GLU A 255 -27.10 -0.70 4.76
CA GLU A 255 -28.53 -0.95 4.89
C GLU A 255 -28.71 -2.47 5.06
N GLU A 256 -29.59 -2.90 5.97
CA GLU A 256 -29.75 -4.32 6.31
C GLU A 256 -30.06 -5.14 5.04
N GLY A 257 -29.08 -5.92 4.57
CA GLY A 257 -29.20 -6.79 3.39
C GLY A 257 -28.33 -6.41 2.19
N GLU A 258 -27.60 -5.28 2.21
CA GLU A 258 -26.70 -4.89 1.13
C GLU A 258 -25.26 -5.41 1.34
N GLU A 259 -24.74 -6.16 0.36
CA GLU A 259 -23.35 -6.65 0.35
C GLU A 259 -22.35 -5.63 -0.21
N GLN A 260 -22.82 -4.57 -0.86
CA GLN A 260 -22.01 -3.56 -1.55
C GLN A 260 -22.14 -2.18 -0.90
N ILE A 261 -21.11 -1.35 -1.06
CA ILE A 261 -20.99 -0.02 -0.44
C ILE A 261 -21.05 1.05 -1.53
N ASP A 262 -21.99 2.00 -1.38
CA ASP A 262 -22.09 3.18 -2.23
C ASP A 262 -21.18 4.30 -1.71
N MET A 263 -19.97 4.41 -2.28
CA MET A 263 -19.01 5.47 -1.93
C MET A 263 -19.46 6.85 -2.43
N CYS A 264 -20.27 6.92 -3.50
CA CYS A 264 -20.80 8.18 -4.00
C CYS A 264 -21.75 8.81 -2.97
N LYS A 265 -22.68 8.01 -2.43
CA LYS A 265 -23.57 8.41 -1.33
C LYS A 265 -22.76 8.85 -0.10
N ALA A 266 -21.72 8.09 0.27
CA ALA A 266 -20.86 8.46 1.38
C ALA A 266 -20.18 9.83 1.20
N LEU A 267 -19.65 10.10 0.00
CA LEU A 267 -19.03 11.40 -0.31
C LEU A 267 -20.05 12.54 -0.34
N GLU A 268 -21.29 12.28 -0.77
CA GLU A 268 -22.39 13.25 -0.73
C GLU A 268 -22.82 13.56 0.70
N ASP A 269 -23.01 12.54 1.53
CA ASP A 269 -23.35 12.69 2.96
C ASP A 269 -22.26 13.50 3.68
N LEU A 270 -20.99 13.20 3.44
CA LEU A 270 -19.86 13.95 4.00
C LEU A 270 -19.81 15.41 3.53
N TYR A 271 -20.20 15.66 2.28
CA TYR A 271 -20.30 17.02 1.76
C TYR A 271 -21.44 17.78 2.45
N GLN A 272 -22.58 17.12 2.63
CA GLN A 272 -23.76 17.69 3.28
C GLN A 272 -23.50 17.97 4.77
N ASP A 273 -22.90 17.02 5.49
CA ASP A 273 -22.43 17.20 6.87
C ASP A 273 -21.48 18.40 6.97
N GLY A 274 -20.56 18.54 6.01
CA GLY A 274 -19.64 19.67 5.94
C GLY A 274 -20.34 21.02 5.73
N ILE A 275 -21.44 21.05 4.95
CA ILE A 275 -22.27 22.25 4.77
C ILE A 275 -22.99 22.57 6.09
N GLU A 276 -23.63 21.59 6.71
CA GLU A 276 -24.40 21.77 7.94
C GLU A 276 -23.52 22.27 9.08
N GLN A 277 -22.36 21.64 9.30
CA GLN A 277 -21.35 22.11 10.24
C GLN A 277 -20.85 23.52 9.91
N GLY A 278 -20.70 23.84 8.62
CA GLY A 278 -20.30 25.17 8.17
C GLY A 278 -21.34 26.25 8.49
N ILE A 279 -22.62 25.95 8.30
CA ILE A 279 -23.75 26.84 8.64
C ILE A 279 -23.81 27.02 10.16
N GLU A 280 -23.78 25.93 10.91
CA GLU A 280 -23.85 25.96 12.39
C GLU A 280 -22.71 26.78 12.98
N SER A 281 -21.46 26.49 12.58
CA SER A 281 -20.27 27.26 12.95
C SER A 281 -20.36 28.73 12.55
N GLY A 282 -21.00 29.05 11.41
CA GLY A 282 -21.27 30.42 10.98
C GLY A 282 -22.27 31.16 11.87
N ILE A 283 -23.33 30.47 12.31
CA ILE A 283 -24.32 31.02 13.25
C ILE A 283 -23.69 31.23 14.63
N GLU A 284 -22.94 30.25 15.13
CA GLU A 284 -22.20 30.34 16.39
C GLU A 284 -21.26 31.55 16.39
N ARG A 285 -20.38 31.64 15.38
CA ARG A 285 -19.44 32.75 15.24
C ARG A 285 -20.15 34.09 15.15
N GLY A 286 -21.18 34.19 14.31
CA GLY A 286 -21.96 35.42 14.15
C GLY A 286 -22.64 35.86 15.44
N ALA A 287 -23.16 34.92 16.22
CA ALA A 287 -23.75 35.20 17.52
C ALA A 287 -22.70 35.72 18.52
N VAL A 288 -21.56 35.03 18.65
CA VAL A 288 -20.47 35.45 19.55
C VAL A 288 -19.98 36.85 19.21
N GLU A 289 -19.65 37.10 17.93
CA GLU A 289 -19.14 38.39 17.47
C GLU A 289 -20.18 39.51 17.69
N THR A 290 -21.46 39.26 17.40
CA THR A 290 -22.53 40.26 17.57
C THR A 290 -22.78 40.59 19.04
N TYR A 291 -22.88 39.59 19.92
CA TYR A 291 -23.13 39.82 21.34
C TYR A 291 -21.94 40.51 22.01
N GLN A 292 -20.72 40.17 21.60
CA GLN A 292 -19.53 40.84 22.06
C GLN A 292 -19.53 42.34 21.67
N GLU A 293 -19.88 42.66 20.41
CA GLU A 293 -19.98 44.04 19.94
C GLU A 293 -21.07 44.84 20.68
N MET A 294 -22.15 44.18 21.11
CA MET A 294 -23.22 44.77 21.90
C MET A 294 -22.87 44.95 23.39
N GLY A 295 -21.68 44.51 23.82
CA GLY A 295 -21.22 44.63 25.20
C GLY A 295 -21.87 43.65 26.17
N VAL A 296 -22.42 42.54 25.68
CA VAL A 296 -22.96 41.46 26.51
C VAL A 296 -21.81 40.70 27.18
N SER A 297 -22.00 40.22 28.41
CA SER A 297 -20.94 39.49 29.12
C SER A 297 -20.68 38.12 28.50
N LYS A 298 -19.46 37.60 28.68
CA LYS A 298 -19.06 36.30 28.12
C LYS A 298 -19.94 35.17 28.66
N GLU A 299 -20.31 35.25 29.94
CA GLU A 299 -21.18 34.31 30.62
C GLU A 299 -22.58 34.25 30.02
N GLU A 300 -23.17 35.40 29.70
CA GLU A 300 -24.50 35.49 29.06
C GLU A 300 -24.48 34.93 27.62
N VAL A 301 -23.38 35.09 26.89
CA VAL A 301 -23.22 34.50 25.54
C VAL A 301 -23.07 32.99 25.60
N VAL A 302 -22.35 32.46 26.60
CA VAL A 302 -22.27 31.01 26.85
C VAL A 302 -23.65 30.43 27.12
N GLU A 303 -24.44 31.07 27.98
CA GLU A 303 -25.81 30.64 28.29
C GLU A 303 -26.72 30.66 27.04
N TRP A 304 -26.59 31.68 26.19
CA TRP A 304 -27.34 31.76 24.94
C TRP A 304 -26.97 30.64 23.97
N ILE A 305 -25.68 30.38 23.75
CA ILE A 305 -25.21 29.29 22.87
C ILE A 305 -25.65 27.94 23.41
N GLN A 306 -25.52 27.73 24.72
CA GLN A 306 -25.95 26.51 25.38
C GLN A 306 -27.44 26.22 25.11
N ASN A 307 -28.30 27.23 25.28
CA ASN A 307 -29.75 27.09 25.08
C ASN A 307 -30.14 26.97 23.61
N ARG A 308 -29.47 27.72 22.71
CA ARG A 308 -29.80 27.75 21.28
C ARG A 308 -29.46 26.44 20.58
N PHE A 309 -28.30 25.86 20.89
CA PHE A 309 -27.76 24.67 20.26
C PHE A 309 -27.93 23.41 21.12
N SER A 310 -28.52 23.53 22.31
CA SER A 310 -28.71 22.41 23.25
C SER A 310 -27.40 21.69 23.60
N LEU A 311 -26.32 22.47 23.74
CA LEU A 311 -24.98 21.99 24.03
C LEU A 311 -24.77 21.78 25.55
N LEU A 312 -23.76 21.00 25.90
CA LEU A 312 -23.27 20.99 27.28
C LEU A 312 -22.53 22.30 27.58
N THR A 313 -22.52 22.74 28.84
CA THR A 313 -21.86 24.00 29.24
C THR A 313 -20.41 24.08 28.76
N LYS A 314 -19.65 22.98 28.87
CA LYS A 314 -18.25 22.92 28.39
C LYS A 314 -18.10 23.10 26.87
N GLU A 315 -19.07 22.64 26.10
CA GLU A 315 -19.06 22.77 24.64
C GLU A 315 -19.41 24.20 24.24
N ALA A 316 -20.42 24.80 24.89
CA ALA A 316 -20.77 26.20 24.71
C ALA A 316 -19.62 27.15 25.10
N GLU A 317 -18.93 26.89 26.23
CA GLU A 317 -17.72 27.62 26.64
C GLU A 317 -16.64 27.55 25.56
N ALA A 318 -16.37 26.36 25.02
CA ALA A 318 -15.37 26.18 23.97
C ALA A 318 -15.71 26.93 22.67
N VAL A 319 -17.00 26.97 22.29
CA VAL A 319 -17.47 27.75 21.14
C VAL A 319 -17.25 29.24 21.37
N VAL A 320 -17.64 29.76 22.53
CA VAL A 320 -17.46 31.19 22.87
C VAL A 320 -15.97 31.53 22.91
N GLU A 321 -15.13 30.73 23.59
CA GLU A 321 -13.68 30.94 23.64
C GLU A 321 -13.02 30.96 22.27
N LYS A 322 -13.49 30.12 21.34
CA LYS A 322 -12.94 30.04 19.99
C LYS A 322 -13.14 31.33 19.18
N TYR A 323 -14.24 32.05 19.42
CA TYR A 323 -14.63 33.22 18.60
C TYR A 323 -14.58 34.56 19.33
N TRP A 324 -14.46 34.56 20.66
CA TRP A 324 -14.37 35.77 21.48
C TRP A 324 -13.00 36.45 21.29
N LYS A 325 -13.00 37.74 20.92
CA LYS A 325 -11.76 38.51 20.77
C LYS A 325 -11.35 39.14 22.11
N GLU A 326 -10.08 39.05 22.50
CA GLU A 326 -9.58 39.73 23.72
C GLU A 326 -9.52 41.26 23.58
#